data_AF-A0A0R1KHG9-F1
#
_entry.id   AF-A0A0R1KHG9-F1
#
_cell.length_a   1.000
_cell.length_b   1.000
_cell.length_c   1.000
_cell.angle_alpha   90.00
_cell.angle_beta   90.00
_cell.angle_gamma   90.00
#
_symmetry.space_group_name_H-M   'P 1'
#
loop_
_entity.id
_entity.type
_entity.pdbx_description
1 polymer ?
#
loop_
_entity_poly.entity_id
_entity_poly.type
_entity_poly.pdbx_seq_one_letter_code
_entity_poly.pdbx_strand_id
1 'polypeptide(L)'
;MNVVNPTNDEPGRIDLYGTVGVDPWSGDEQSITAKGVKKAIEQIDGDSVDVHINSYGGIAFEGIGIYNVLKESDKTVNVYIDAIAASAASLIAMAGDTIFMPKNAQLMVHHASTLEYGNANDFEKVIQSLNAMDKSMILTYESRFKGTEAELRELLDAETFLTSDEALAFGFVDKIVDYDSDEDDSDESNADIKNRLFSKYSKEPIAAEAKEDTSTSEDSSKEAVIDLDIKEPQESFAEKLINLI
;
A
#
# COMPACT_ATOMS: atom_id res chain seq x y z
N MET A 1 14.05 -17.85 -7.59
CA MET A 1 13.25 -18.41 -6.48
C MET A 1 13.99 -19.59 -5.86
N ASN A 2 14.28 -19.53 -4.56
CA ASN A 2 14.94 -20.61 -3.82
C ASN A 2 13.94 -21.22 -2.84
N VAL A 3 13.98 -22.55 -2.71
CA VAL A 3 13.21 -23.30 -1.72
C VAL A 3 14.21 -23.98 -0.79
N VAL A 4 14.12 -23.68 0.51
CA VAL A 4 14.88 -24.40 1.54
C VAL A 4 13.89 -25.24 2.30
N ASN A 5 14.06 -26.56 2.25
CA ASN A 5 13.29 -27.52 3.03
C ASN A 5 14.07 -27.82 4.31
N PRO A 6 13.65 -27.32 5.47
CA PRO A 6 14.23 -27.79 6.71
C PRO A 6 13.58 -29.12 7.15
N THR A 7 14.22 -29.77 8.10
CA THR A 7 13.72 -31.00 8.75
C THR A 7 12.40 -30.75 9.49
N ASN A 8 11.65 -31.83 9.75
CA ASN A 8 10.26 -31.94 10.26
C ASN A 8 9.70 -30.95 11.32
N ASP A 9 10.50 -30.06 11.93
CA ASP A 9 10.06 -29.12 12.97
C ASP A 9 10.23 -27.61 12.61
N GLU A 10 10.75 -27.28 11.42
CA GLU A 10 10.92 -25.89 10.98
C GLU A 10 9.98 -25.55 9.79
N PRO A 11 9.48 -24.30 9.69
CA PRO A 11 8.65 -23.89 8.57
C PRO A 11 9.40 -24.04 7.25
N GLY A 12 8.72 -24.51 6.21
CA GLY A 12 9.30 -24.50 4.86
C GLY A 12 9.61 -23.06 4.44
N ARG A 13 10.62 -22.83 3.60
CA ARG A 13 11.01 -21.46 3.22
C ARG A 13 10.92 -21.22 1.73
N ILE A 14 10.34 -20.08 1.36
CA ILE A 14 10.24 -19.58 0.00
C ILE A 14 10.83 -18.16 -0.07
N ASP A 15 11.87 -17.97 -0.89
CA ASP A 15 12.43 -16.64 -1.16
C ASP A 15 11.90 -16.05 -2.49
N LEU A 16 11.15 -14.95 -2.36
CA LEU A 16 10.56 -14.15 -3.45
C LEU A 16 11.41 -12.91 -3.71
N TYR A 17 12.63 -13.13 -4.20
CA TYR A 17 13.57 -12.06 -4.53
C TYR A 17 13.65 -11.86 -6.04
N GLY A 18 13.47 -10.62 -6.49
CA GLY A 18 13.45 -10.26 -7.91
C GLY A 18 12.15 -9.59 -8.36
N THR A 19 11.78 -9.79 -9.61
CA THR A 19 10.63 -9.15 -10.27
C THR A 19 9.39 -10.04 -10.17
N VAL A 20 8.24 -9.46 -9.83
CA VAL A 20 6.96 -10.17 -9.88
C VAL A 20 6.51 -10.30 -11.34
N GLY A 21 6.33 -11.53 -11.78
CA GLY A 21 6.13 -11.90 -13.18
C GLY A 21 7.44 -12.16 -13.91
N VAL A 22 7.35 -12.27 -15.24
CA VAL A 22 8.50 -12.52 -16.10
C VAL A 22 9.22 -11.19 -16.37
N ASP A 23 10.49 -11.10 -15.99
CA ASP A 23 11.31 -9.94 -16.33
C ASP A 23 11.69 -9.99 -17.83
N PRO A 24 11.25 -9.02 -18.65
CA PRO A 24 11.58 -8.98 -20.07
C PRO A 24 13.07 -8.75 -20.36
N TRP A 25 13.87 -8.32 -19.37
CA TRP A 25 15.28 -8.00 -19.52
C TRP A 25 16.21 -9.09 -18.97
N SER A 26 15.94 -9.60 -17.77
CA SER A 26 16.76 -10.66 -17.13
C SER A 26 16.25 -12.08 -17.38
N GLY A 27 15.07 -12.23 -17.98
CA GLY A 27 14.44 -13.53 -18.20
C GLY A 27 13.97 -14.19 -16.91
N ASP A 28 13.96 -15.51 -16.89
CA ASP A 28 13.32 -16.29 -15.81
C ASP A 28 14.12 -16.32 -14.49
N GLU A 29 15.41 -15.96 -14.48
CA GLU A 29 16.29 -16.17 -13.32
C GLU A 29 15.87 -15.39 -12.07
N GLN A 30 15.35 -14.17 -12.26
CA GLN A 30 14.87 -13.30 -11.17
C GLN A 30 13.34 -13.17 -11.16
N SER A 31 12.65 -14.03 -11.91
CA SER A 31 11.19 -13.98 -12.06
C SER A 31 10.49 -14.69 -10.90
N ILE A 32 9.51 -14.01 -10.30
CA ILE A 32 8.64 -14.52 -9.26
C ILE A 32 7.26 -14.73 -9.88
N THR A 33 6.84 -15.99 -10.07
CA THR A 33 5.57 -16.30 -10.76
C THR A 33 4.64 -17.14 -9.90
N ALA A 34 3.33 -16.99 -10.09
CA ALA A 34 2.31 -17.79 -9.40
C ALA A 34 2.53 -19.30 -9.61
N LYS A 35 2.94 -19.69 -10.82
CA LYS A 35 3.28 -21.09 -11.12
C LYS A 35 4.49 -21.57 -10.31
N GLY A 36 5.52 -20.74 -10.17
CA GLY A 36 6.70 -21.05 -9.37
C GLY A 36 6.35 -21.21 -7.90
N VAL A 37 5.59 -20.26 -7.34
CA VAL A 37 5.11 -20.29 -5.95
C VAL A 37 4.25 -21.52 -5.68
N LYS A 38 3.30 -21.83 -6.57
CA LYS A 38 2.46 -23.03 -6.46
C LYS A 38 3.28 -24.31 -6.43
N LYS A 39 4.30 -24.43 -7.27
CA LYS A 39 5.18 -25.60 -7.27
C LYS A 39 5.99 -25.72 -5.98
N ALA A 40 6.49 -24.60 -5.43
CA ALA A 40 7.27 -24.62 -4.21
C ALA A 40 6.42 -24.98 -2.98
N ILE A 41 5.23 -24.40 -2.87
CA ILE A 41 4.35 -24.68 -1.71
C ILE A 41 3.90 -26.14 -1.69
N GLU A 42 3.71 -26.76 -2.86
CA GLU A 42 3.44 -28.20 -3.03
C GLU A 42 4.63 -29.11 -2.63
N GLN A 43 5.85 -28.57 -2.54
CA GLN A 43 7.06 -29.30 -2.13
C GLN A 43 7.38 -29.19 -0.64
N ILE A 44 6.64 -28.37 0.09
CA ILE A 44 6.80 -28.19 1.53
C ILE A 44 5.88 -29.19 2.23
N ASP A 45 6.46 -30.13 2.97
CA ASP A 45 5.70 -31.15 3.69
C ASP A 45 5.06 -30.61 4.98
N GLY A 46 5.66 -29.60 5.62
CA GLY A 46 5.17 -29.03 6.89
C GLY A 46 3.92 -28.15 6.76
N ASP A 47 3.26 -27.90 7.89
CA ASP A 47 1.99 -27.13 7.95
C ASP A 47 2.19 -25.61 7.93
N SER A 48 3.43 -25.14 7.88
CA SER A 48 3.77 -23.72 7.85
C SER A 48 4.84 -23.41 6.81
N VAL A 49 4.79 -22.18 6.29
CA VAL A 49 5.75 -21.66 5.32
C VAL A 49 6.12 -20.21 5.64
N ASP A 50 7.43 -19.95 5.64
CA ASP A 50 8.02 -18.63 5.73
C ASP A 50 8.32 -18.11 4.32
N VAL A 51 7.63 -17.03 3.94
CA VAL A 51 7.72 -16.37 2.64
C VAL A 51 8.50 -15.08 2.81
N HIS A 52 9.73 -15.05 2.31
CA HIS A 52 10.62 -13.91 2.35
C HIS A 52 10.49 -13.07 1.08
N ILE A 53 10.24 -11.77 1.23
CA ILE A 53 10.01 -10.84 0.11
C ILE A 53 11.09 -9.75 0.10
N ASN A 54 11.74 -9.62 -1.05
CA ASN A 54 12.60 -8.49 -1.39
C ASN A 54 12.41 -8.16 -2.87
N SER A 55 11.41 -7.33 -3.15
CA SER A 55 10.96 -7.07 -4.51
C SER A 55 10.34 -5.69 -4.66
N TYR A 56 10.69 -5.03 -5.77
CA TYR A 56 10.06 -3.79 -6.20
C TYR A 56 8.70 -4.01 -6.91
N GLY A 57 8.24 -5.26 -7.04
CA GLY A 57 7.01 -5.61 -7.71
C GLY A 57 7.21 -5.97 -9.18
N GLY A 58 6.23 -5.63 -10.02
CA GLY A 58 6.17 -6.05 -11.42
C GLY A 58 4.72 -6.20 -11.89
N ILE A 59 4.39 -7.34 -12.50
CA ILE A 59 3.07 -7.63 -13.06
C ILE A 59 2.06 -7.81 -11.92
N ALA A 60 1.14 -6.86 -11.78
CA ALA A 60 0.16 -6.87 -10.69
C ALA A 60 -0.78 -8.11 -10.72
N PHE A 61 -1.13 -8.64 -11.89
CA PHE A 61 -1.88 -9.90 -12.00
C PHE A 61 -1.11 -11.11 -11.48
N GLU A 62 0.21 -11.16 -11.68
CA GLU A 62 1.05 -12.21 -11.07
C GLU A 62 1.09 -12.05 -9.56
N GLY A 63 1.16 -10.81 -9.06
CA GLY A 63 1.06 -10.52 -7.62
C GLY A 63 -0.24 -11.04 -7.00
N ILE A 64 -1.39 -10.74 -7.61
CA ILE A 64 -2.69 -11.28 -7.16
C ILE A 64 -2.75 -12.80 -7.29
N GLY A 65 -2.21 -13.36 -8.38
CA GLY A 65 -2.14 -14.81 -8.59
C GLY A 65 -1.37 -15.52 -7.48
N ILE A 66 -0.20 -14.98 -7.11
CA ILE A 66 0.61 -15.49 -6.01
C ILE A 66 -0.11 -15.32 -4.67
N TYR A 67 -0.73 -14.16 -4.41
CA TYR A 67 -1.55 -13.93 -3.22
C TYR A 67 -2.61 -15.04 -3.08
N ASN A 68 -3.34 -15.34 -4.15
CA ASN A 68 -4.36 -16.39 -4.15
C ASN A 68 -3.78 -17.79 -3.92
N VAL A 69 -2.65 -18.13 -4.54
CA VAL A 69 -1.97 -19.42 -4.33
C VAL A 69 -1.59 -19.61 -2.85
N LEU A 70 -1.09 -18.55 -2.21
CA LEU A 70 -0.74 -18.60 -0.79
C LEU A 70 -1.99 -18.72 0.11
N LYS A 71 -3.05 -17.93 -0.17
CA LYS A 71 -4.32 -18.00 0.59
C LYS A 71 -5.10 -19.31 0.39
N GLU A 72 -4.96 -19.95 -0.77
CA GLU A 72 -5.58 -21.26 -1.05
C GLU A 72 -4.81 -22.40 -0.37
N SER A 73 -3.56 -22.19 0.01
CA SER A 73 -2.79 -23.24 0.68
C SER A 73 -3.36 -23.54 2.06
N ASP A 74 -3.38 -24.82 2.44
CA ASP A 74 -3.76 -25.26 3.79
C ASP A 74 -2.66 -24.96 4.84
N LYS A 75 -1.61 -24.20 4.47
CA LYS A 75 -0.46 -23.91 5.33
C LYS A 75 -0.64 -22.57 6.04
N THR A 76 -0.07 -22.46 7.24
CA THR A 76 0.13 -21.16 7.89
C THR A 76 1.23 -20.39 7.16
N VAL A 77 0.91 -19.22 6.62
CA VAL A 77 1.83 -18.40 5.82
C VAL A 77 2.37 -17.26 6.69
N ASN A 78 3.67 -17.30 7.01
CA ASN A 78 4.37 -16.17 7.62
C ASN A 78 5.10 -15.39 6.53
N VAL A 79 4.83 -14.10 6.41
CA VAL A 79 5.51 -13.24 5.43
C VAL A 79 6.57 -12.39 6.13
N TYR A 80 7.76 -12.33 5.57
CA TYR A 80 8.84 -11.46 6.01
C TYR A 80 9.18 -10.48 4.88
N ILE A 81 9.04 -9.18 5.16
CA ILE A 81 9.49 -8.11 4.25
C ILE A 81 10.95 -7.81 4.61
N ASP A 82 11.90 -8.46 3.94
CA ASP A 82 13.30 -8.39 4.36
C ASP A 82 13.96 -7.03 4.11
N ALA A 83 13.52 -6.33 3.06
CA ALA A 83 14.00 -4.99 2.74
C ALA A 83 12.90 -4.16 2.07
N ILE A 84 12.26 -4.69 1.03
CA ILE A 84 11.17 -4.01 0.35
C ILE A 84 10.11 -4.98 -0.20
N ALA A 85 8.85 -4.61 -0.03
CA ALA A 85 7.73 -5.17 -0.76
C ALA A 85 6.95 -4.00 -1.39
N ALA A 86 7.23 -3.72 -2.66
CA ALA A 86 6.58 -2.63 -3.39
C ALA A 86 5.64 -3.14 -4.47
N SER A 87 4.56 -2.39 -4.73
CA SER A 87 3.66 -2.61 -5.86
C SER A 87 3.11 -4.05 -5.91
N ALA A 88 3.36 -4.82 -6.97
CA ALA A 88 2.84 -6.19 -7.05
C ALA A 88 3.34 -7.09 -5.90
N ALA A 89 4.50 -6.78 -5.30
CA ALA A 89 5.02 -7.52 -4.16
C ALA A 89 4.31 -7.20 -2.85
N SER A 90 3.80 -5.97 -2.66
CA SER A 90 2.97 -5.65 -1.48
C SER A 90 1.64 -6.38 -1.53
N LEU A 91 1.08 -6.64 -2.72
CA LEU A 91 -0.10 -7.49 -2.87
C LEU A 91 0.17 -8.92 -2.39
N ILE A 92 1.34 -9.47 -2.72
CA ILE A 92 1.75 -10.80 -2.25
C ILE A 92 1.88 -10.81 -0.72
N ALA A 93 2.47 -9.77 -0.15
CA ALA A 93 2.67 -9.68 1.29
C ALA A 93 1.36 -9.80 2.08
N MET A 94 0.25 -9.25 1.54
CA MET A 94 -1.06 -9.34 2.18
C MET A 94 -1.59 -10.77 2.34
N ALA A 95 -0.98 -11.76 1.70
CA ALA A 95 -1.38 -13.16 1.83
C ALA A 95 -0.96 -13.79 3.17
N GLY A 96 -0.01 -13.18 3.89
CA GLY A 96 0.48 -13.70 5.16
C GLY A 96 -0.62 -13.76 6.21
N ASP A 97 -0.65 -14.83 7.00
CA ASP A 97 -1.43 -14.89 8.23
C ASP A 97 -0.78 -13.98 9.28
N THR A 98 0.55 -13.97 9.35
CA THR A 98 1.36 -12.98 10.08
C THR A 98 2.39 -12.34 9.16
N ILE A 99 2.52 -11.02 9.21
CA ILE A 99 3.47 -10.23 8.41
C ILE A 99 4.48 -9.54 9.33
N PHE A 100 5.75 -9.82 9.07
CA PHE A 100 6.91 -9.31 9.79
C PHE A 100 7.66 -8.30 8.92
N MET A 101 8.07 -7.18 9.50
CA MET A 101 8.79 -6.14 8.80
C MET A 101 9.88 -5.52 9.69
N PRO A 102 11.18 -5.62 9.33
CA PRO A 102 12.24 -4.97 10.08
C PRO A 102 12.11 -3.45 10.10
N LYS A 103 12.67 -2.82 11.13
CA LYS A 103 12.63 -1.35 11.30
C LYS A 103 13.11 -0.56 10.07
N ASN A 104 14.11 -1.08 9.37
CA ASN A 104 14.74 -0.46 8.21
C ASN A 104 14.17 -0.89 6.85
N ALA A 105 13.09 -1.68 6.82
CA ALA A 105 12.42 -2.09 5.59
C ALA A 105 11.33 -1.08 5.15
N GLN A 106 10.84 -1.24 3.92
CA GLN A 106 9.73 -0.44 3.37
C GLN A 106 8.65 -1.30 2.71
N LEU A 107 7.39 -0.90 2.88
CA LEU A 107 6.24 -1.42 2.13
C LEU A 107 5.74 -0.29 1.24
N MET A 108 5.50 -0.54 -0.05
CA MET A 108 5.02 0.51 -0.95
C MET A 108 3.75 0.10 -1.68
N VAL A 109 2.74 0.97 -1.63
CA VAL A 109 1.44 0.78 -2.26
C VAL A 109 1.17 1.89 -3.26
N HIS A 110 0.60 1.53 -4.41
CA HIS A 110 0.12 2.47 -5.42
C HIS A 110 -0.93 1.83 -6.32
N HIS A 111 -1.56 2.65 -7.15
CA HIS A 111 -2.50 2.21 -8.18
C HIS A 111 -1.86 1.34 -9.27
N ALA A 112 -2.66 0.62 -10.03
CA ALA A 112 -2.18 -0.07 -11.22
C ALA A 112 -1.60 0.97 -12.21
N SER A 113 -0.38 0.73 -12.67
CA SER A 113 0.30 1.59 -13.64
C SER A 113 0.64 0.82 -14.92
N THR A 114 0.59 1.49 -16.07
CA THR A 114 1.03 0.91 -17.35
C THR A 114 1.66 1.98 -18.26
N LEU A 115 2.36 1.53 -19.29
CA LEU A 115 2.79 2.35 -20.42
C LEU A 115 2.01 1.91 -21.66
N GLU A 116 1.33 2.84 -22.34
CA GLU A 116 0.50 2.57 -23.51
C GLU A 116 0.84 3.56 -24.65
N TYR A 117 0.66 3.12 -25.90
CA TYR A 117 0.74 3.98 -27.09
C TYR A 117 -0.41 3.67 -28.04
N GLY A 118 -1.27 4.65 -28.30
CA GLY A 118 -2.43 4.45 -29.17
C GLY A 118 -3.22 5.73 -29.41
N ASN A 119 -4.45 5.57 -29.90
CA ASN A 119 -5.41 6.67 -30.06
C ASN A 119 -6.36 6.76 -28.85
N ALA A 120 -7.28 7.74 -28.88
CA ALA A 120 -8.22 7.98 -27.78
C ALA A 120 -9.03 6.73 -27.38
N ASN A 121 -9.49 5.91 -28.35
CA ASN A 121 -10.23 4.69 -28.05
C ASN A 121 -9.37 3.61 -27.38
N ASP A 122 -8.06 3.60 -27.64
CA ASP A 122 -7.12 2.69 -26.99
C ASP A 122 -6.89 3.13 -25.54
N PHE A 123 -6.70 4.43 -25.30
CA PHE A 123 -6.57 5.00 -23.96
C PHE A 123 -7.83 4.78 -23.10
N GLU A 124 -9.03 4.93 -23.66
CA GLU A 124 -10.28 4.66 -22.93
C GLU A 124 -10.35 3.21 -22.44
N LYS A 125 -9.93 2.24 -23.27
CA LYS A 125 -9.87 0.82 -22.87
C LYS A 125 -8.82 0.57 -21.79
N VAL A 126 -7.68 1.23 -21.88
CA VAL A 126 -6.62 1.11 -20.86
C VAL A 126 -7.11 1.70 -19.53
N ILE A 127 -7.75 2.86 -19.53
CA ILE A 127 -8.36 3.45 -18.32
C ILE A 127 -9.36 2.48 -17.69
N GLN A 128 -10.24 1.86 -18.49
CA GLN A 128 -11.18 0.86 -17.98
C GLN A 128 -10.47 -0.35 -17.36
N SER A 129 -9.38 -0.81 -17.98
CA SER A 129 -8.61 -1.96 -17.50
C SER A 129 -7.86 -1.65 -16.20
N LEU A 130 -7.23 -0.48 -16.10
CA LEU A 130 -6.56 -0.02 -14.88
C LEU A 130 -7.56 0.12 -13.73
N ASN A 131 -8.70 0.76 -13.95
CA ASN A 131 -9.76 0.89 -12.95
C ASN A 131 -10.29 -0.48 -12.47
N ALA A 132 -10.37 -1.48 -13.36
CA ALA A 132 -10.76 -2.83 -12.98
C ALA A 132 -9.68 -3.53 -12.13
N MET A 133 -8.41 -3.29 -12.46
CA MET A 133 -7.29 -3.82 -11.68
C MET A 133 -7.21 -3.16 -10.31
N ASP A 134 -7.37 -1.85 -10.22
CA ASP A 134 -7.40 -1.09 -8.95
C ASP A 134 -8.46 -1.63 -8.00
N LYS A 135 -9.66 -1.94 -8.49
CA LYS A 135 -10.70 -2.57 -7.67
C LYS A 135 -10.22 -3.89 -7.08
N SER A 136 -9.51 -4.71 -7.86
CA SER A 136 -8.98 -5.98 -7.39
C SER A 136 -7.86 -5.78 -6.36
N MET A 137 -6.97 -4.81 -6.59
CA MET A 137 -5.88 -4.47 -5.66
C MET A 137 -6.40 -3.91 -4.34
N ILE A 138 -7.41 -3.03 -4.39
CA ILE A 138 -8.06 -2.47 -3.20
C ILE A 138 -8.67 -3.59 -2.35
N LEU A 139 -9.40 -4.53 -2.96
CA LEU A 139 -9.94 -5.69 -2.24
C LEU A 139 -8.85 -6.52 -1.55
N THR A 140 -7.68 -6.68 -2.17
CA THR A 140 -6.53 -7.35 -1.55
C THR A 140 -6.02 -6.58 -0.33
N TYR A 141 -5.83 -5.26 -0.44
CA TYR A 141 -5.34 -4.44 0.67
C TYR A 141 -6.34 -4.29 1.81
N GLU A 142 -7.64 -4.13 1.51
CA GLU A 142 -8.73 -4.03 2.48
C GLU A 142 -8.85 -5.25 3.38
N SER A 143 -8.35 -6.41 2.95
CA SER A 143 -8.32 -7.61 3.78
C SER A 143 -7.54 -7.43 5.09
N ARG A 144 -6.62 -6.45 5.14
CA ARG A 144 -5.80 -6.13 6.32
C ARG A 144 -5.87 -4.67 6.75
N PHE A 145 -6.14 -3.76 5.83
CA PHE A 145 -6.08 -2.32 6.08
C PHE A 145 -6.99 -1.89 7.24
N LYS A 146 -6.42 -1.15 8.19
CA LYS A 146 -7.13 -0.56 9.32
C LYS A 146 -7.51 0.88 8.98
N GLY A 147 -8.58 1.06 8.22
CA GLY A 147 -9.09 2.37 7.85
C GLY A 147 -10.28 2.32 6.91
N THR A 148 -10.62 3.46 6.34
CA THR A 148 -11.68 3.55 5.32
C THR A 148 -11.13 3.28 3.92
N GLU A 149 -11.97 2.84 2.99
CA GLU A 149 -11.54 2.71 1.58
C GLU A 149 -11.00 4.04 1.02
N ALA A 150 -11.59 5.17 1.42
CA ALA A 150 -11.13 6.50 0.99
C ALA A 150 -9.69 6.79 1.48
N GLU A 151 -9.42 6.49 2.75
CA GLU A 151 -8.08 6.57 3.34
C GLU A 151 -7.07 5.69 2.57
N LEU A 152 -7.46 4.46 2.21
CA LEU A 152 -6.61 3.56 1.42
C LEU A 152 -6.34 4.15 0.02
N ARG A 153 -7.35 4.71 -0.63
CA ARG A 153 -7.21 5.35 -1.95
C ARG A 153 -6.24 6.53 -1.91
N GLU A 154 -6.26 7.33 -0.85
CA GLU A 154 -5.28 8.42 -0.70
C GLU A 154 -3.84 7.90 -0.64
N LEU A 155 -3.59 6.78 0.05
CA LEU A 155 -2.26 6.15 0.06
C LEU A 155 -1.85 5.64 -1.33
N LEU A 156 -2.79 5.07 -2.07
CA LEU A 156 -2.54 4.57 -3.43
C LEU A 156 -2.29 5.72 -4.43
N ASP A 157 -3.05 6.81 -4.33
CA ASP A 157 -2.94 8.04 -5.13
C ASP A 157 -1.62 8.81 -4.90
N ALA A 158 -1.00 8.60 -3.74
CA ALA A 158 0.25 9.24 -3.32
C ALA A 158 1.50 8.39 -3.63
N GLU A 159 1.35 7.18 -4.16
CA GLU A 159 2.46 6.23 -4.35
C GLU A 159 3.29 6.04 -3.06
N THR A 160 2.61 5.64 -1.99
CA THR A 160 3.15 5.76 -0.63
C THR A 160 4.16 4.67 -0.31
N PHE A 161 5.37 5.09 0.09
CA PHE A 161 6.35 4.24 0.77
C PHE A 161 6.17 4.37 2.29
N LEU A 162 5.77 3.28 2.92
CA LEU A 162 5.53 3.15 4.34
C LEU A 162 6.76 2.55 5.03
N THR A 163 7.17 3.19 6.12
CA THR A 163 8.05 2.59 7.13
C THR A 163 7.33 1.46 7.88
N SER A 164 8.08 0.68 8.66
CA SER A 164 7.53 -0.41 9.47
C SER A 164 6.47 0.07 10.49
N ASP A 165 6.71 1.19 11.17
CA ASP A 165 5.75 1.81 12.09
C ASP A 165 4.48 2.26 11.37
N GLU A 166 4.62 2.92 10.22
CA GLU A 166 3.50 3.36 9.40
C GLU A 166 2.67 2.16 8.88
N ALA A 167 3.35 1.11 8.41
CA ALA A 167 2.70 -0.10 7.91
C ALA A 167 1.97 -0.86 9.03
N LEU A 168 2.52 -0.90 10.25
CA LEU A 168 1.87 -1.47 11.44
C LEU A 168 0.62 -0.66 11.81
N ALA A 169 0.73 0.67 11.85
CA ALA A 169 -0.39 1.57 12.18
C ALA A 169 -1.55 1.42 11.20
N PHE A 170 -1.27 1.25 9.90
CA PHE A 170 -2.27 1.00 8.87
C PHE A 170 -2.74 -0.47 8.78
N GLY A 171 -2.17 -1.37 9.58
CA GLY A 171 -2.57 -2.78 9.64
C GLY A 171 -2.04 -3.65 8.49
N PHE A 172 -1.14 -3.14 7.66
CA PHE A 172 -0.49 -3.92 6.62
C PHE A 172 0.56 -4.90 7.17
N VAL A 173 1.09 -4.61 8.35
CA VAL A 173 2.09 -5.42 9.06
C VAL A 173 1.57 -5.74 10.45
N ASP A 174 1.95 -6.89 11.00
CA ASP A 174 1.55 -7.33 12.33
C ASP A 174 2.66 -7.15 13.36
N LYS A 175 3.92 -7.35 12.96
CA LYS A 175 5.08 -7.32 13.86
C LYS A 175 6.27 -6.61 13.25
N ILE A 176 6.85 -5.69 14.01
CA ILE A 176 8.12 -5.07 13.66
C ILE A 176 9.25 -5.95 14.18
N VAL A 177 10.22 -6.25 13.32
CA VAL A 177 11.41 -7.01 13.72
C VAL A 177 12.53 -6.03 14.07
N ASP A 178 13.02 -6.10 15.30
CA ASP A 178 14.19 -5.35 15.74
C ASP A 178 15.33 -6.34 16.03
N TYR A 179 16.41 -6.23 15.26
CA TYR A 179 17.59 -7.09 15.40
C TYR A 179 18.64 -6.52 16.35
N ASP A 180 18.48 -5.25 16.77
CA ASP A 180 19.43 -4.54 17.64
C ASP A 180 18.93 -4.45 19.10
N SER A 181 17.69 -4.87 19.38
CA SER A 181 17.10 -4.84 20.73
C SER A 181 17.01 -6.24 21.36
N ASP A 182 17.73 -6.46 22.45
CA ASP A 182 17.44 -7.53 23.40
C ASP A 182 16.19 -7.14 24.22
N GLU A 183 15.01 -7.62 23.81
CA GLU A 183 13.69 -7.62 24.50
C GLU A 183 12.77 -6.37 24.54
N ASP A 184 11.48 -6.70 24.30
CA ASP A 184 10.15 -6.16 24.67
C ASP A 184 9.61 -4.74 24.31
N ASP A 185 8.50 -4.83 23.59
CA ASP A 185 7.41 -3.90 23.23
C ASP A 185 7.27 -2.57 23.98
N SER A 186 7.00 -1.52 23.20
CA SER A 186 6.27 -0.34 23.68
C SER A 186 5.08 -0.05 22.76
N ASP A 187 3.88 -0.32 23.27
CA ASP A 187 2.61 0.15 22.74
C ASP A 187 2.53 1.70 22.79
N GLU A 188 3.03 2.38 21.76
CA GLU A 188 2.53 3.73 21.44
C GLU A 188 1.14 3.59 20.78
N SER A 189 0.19 4.45 21.17
CA SER A 189 -1.18 4.39 20.66
C SER A 189 -1.23 4.57 19.14
N ASN A 190 -1.42 3.46 18.43
CA ASN A 190 -1.53 3.38 16.96
C ASN A 190 -2.49 4.42 16.33
N ALA A 191 -3.48 4.92 17.08
CA ALA A 191 -4.42 5.95 16.63
C ALA A 191 -3.78 7.33 16.41
N ASP A 192 -2.84 7.75 17.27
CA ASP A 192 -2.20 9.07 17.18
C ASP A 192 -1.18 9.12 16.04
N ILE A 193 -0.49 8.00 15.79
CA ILE A 193 0.39 7.81 14.64
C ILE A 193 -0.45 7.85 13.36
N LYS A 194 -1.50 7.03 13.27
CA LYS A 194 -2.40 6.97 12.09
C LYS A 194 -2.89 8.35 11.65
N ASN A 195 -3.39 9.17 12.59
CA ASN A 195 -3.91 10.50 12.26
C ASN A 195 -2.84 11.47 11.72
N ARG A 196 -1.63 11.42 12.27
CA ARG A 196 -0.50 12.23 11.78
C ARG A 196 -0.06 11.77 10.38
N LEU A 197 -0.12 10.47 10.11
CA LEU A 197 0.28 9.92 8.83
C LEU A 197 -0.66 10.29 7.69
N PHE A 198 -1.98 10.31 7.91
CA PHE A 198 -2.89 10.83 6.88
C PHE A 198 -2.54 12.25 6.49
N SER A 199 -2.31 13.13 7.46
CA SER A 199 -1.95 14.52 7.16
C SER A 199 -0.66 14.71 6.34
N LYS A 200 0.23 13.70 6.30
CA LYS A 200 1.47 13.70 5.52
C LYS A 200 1.23 13.33 4.05
N TYR A 201 0.24 12.49 3.76
CA TYR A 201 0.02 11.91 2.42
C TYR A 201 -1.28 12.38 1.75
N SER A 202 -2.23 12.93 2.51
CA SER A 202 -3.43 13.57 1.95
C SER A 202 -3.03 14.84 1.19
N LYS A 203 -3.52 14.99 -0.06
CA LYS A 203 -3.30 16.18 -0.90
C LYS A 203 -4.12 17.40 -0.44
N GLU A 204 -5.01 17.25 0.55
CA GLU A 204 -5.80 18.34 1.17
C GLU A 204 -5.59 18.41 2.70
N PRO A 205 -5.56 19.62 3.30
CA PRO A 205 -5.37 19.78 4.73
C PRO A 205 -6.64 19.38 5.50
N ILE A 206 -6.49 18.50 6.49
CA ILE A 206 -7.57 18.15 7.43
C ILE A 206 -7.95 19.41 8.23
N ALA A 207 -9.20 19.85 8.10
CA ALA A 207 -9.76 20.89 8.96
C ALA A 207 -9.74 20.39 10.41
N ALA A 208 -8.90 20.99 11.24
CA ALA A 208 -8.77 20.63 12.65
C ALA A 208 -10.09 20.87 13.40
N GLU A 209 -10.66 19.83 14.00
CA GLU A 209 -11.76 19.95 14.96
C GLU A 209 -11.28 20.73 16.19
N ALA A 210 -11.95 21.86 16.45
CA ALA A 210 -11.71 22.70 17.60
C ALA A 210 -12.17 22.00 18.88
N LYS A 211 -11.24 21.70 19.79
CA LYS A 211 -11.57 21.44 21.19
C LYS A 211 -11.93 22.77 21.86
N GLU A 212 -13.16 22.85 22.35
CA GLU A 212 -13.60 23.89 23.29
C GLU A 212 -12.72 23.86 24.53
N ASP A 213 -12.12 25.01 24.86
CA ASP A 213 -11.53 25.26 26.17
C ASP A 213 -12.16 26.52 26.75
N THR A 214 -12.97 26.32 27.79
CA THR A 214 -13.65 27.38 28.53
C THR A 214 -12.69 28.03 29.52
N SER A 215 -12.35 29.30 29.32
CA SER A 215 -12.11 30.21 30.45
C SER A 215 -12.29 31.68 30.05
N THR A 216 -13.00 32.38 30.92
CA THR A 216 -13.46 33.77 30.87
C THR A 216 -12.37 34.81 31.11
N SER A 217 -12.41 35.94 30.41
CA SER A 217 -12.40 37.28 31.05
C SER A 217 -12.82 38.38 30.07
N GLU A 218 -13.59 39.31 30.61
CA GLU A 218 -14.20 40.50 30.01
C GLU A 218 -13.15 41.56 29.63
N ASP A 219 -13.36 42.32 28.55
CA ASP A 219 -13.67 43.77 28.57
C ASP A 219 -13.69 44.35 27.13
N SER A 220 -14.11 45.60 27.02
CA SER A 220 -15.12 46.17 26.13
C SER A 220 -14.63 46.92 24.87
N SER A 221 -15.59 47.03 23.94
CA SER A 221 -15.89 48.21 23.09
C SER A 221 -15.11 48.40 21.76
N LYS A 222 -15.78 48.17 20.62
CA LYS A 222 -16.50 49.19 19.81
C LYS A 222 -16.81 48.66 18.41
N GLU A 223 -18.02 48.92 17.97
CA GLU A 223 -18.53 48.72 16.61
C GLU A 223 -17.72 49.50 15.57
N ALA A 224 -17.45 48.86 14.42
CA ALA A 224 -17.34 49.52 13.13
C ALA A 224 -17.77 48.53 12.04
N VAL A 225 -18.98 48.77 11.52
CA VAL A 225 -19.54 48.17 10.30
C VAL A 225 -18.84 48.81 9.10
N ILE A 226 -18.20 48.03 8.21
CA ILE A 226 -17.91 48.47 6.83
C ILE A 226 -18.08 47.29 5.86
N ASP A 227 -18.74 47.64 4.76
CA ASP A 227 -19.33 46.88 3.66
C ASP A 227 -18.48 45.78 3.00
N LEU A 228 -19.25 44.79 2.54
CA LEU A 228 -18.92 43.81 1.51
C LEU A 228 -18.58 44.49 0.19
N ASP A 229 -17.42 44.19 -0.38
CA ASP A 229 -17.17 44.42 -1.81
C ASP A 229 -16.69 43.10 -2.44
N ILE A 230 -17.67 42.30 -2.85
CA ILE A 230 -17.49 41.07 -3.61
C ILE A 230 -17.09 41.49 -5.03
N LYS A 231 -15.81 41.36 -5.38
CA LYS A 231 -15.39 41.42 -6.79
C LYS A 231 -15.55 40.05 -7.43
N GLU A 232 -16.40 40.02 -8.44
CA GLU A 232 -16.66 38.85 -9.30
C GLU A 232 -15.36 38.30 -9.92
N PRO A 233 -15.26 36.97 -10.08
CA PRO A 233 -14.10 36.33 -10.69
C PRO A 233 -14.00 36.67 -12.18
N GLN A 234 -12.78 36.98 -12.62
CA GLN A 234 -12.42 37.23 -14.02
C GLN A 234 -12.69 35.98 -14.87
N GLU A 235 -13.42 36.16 -15.98
CA GLU A 235 -13.77 35.11 -16.95
C GLU A 235 -12.55 34.31 -17.43
N SER A 236 -12.72 32.99 -17.54
CA SER A 236 -11.66 32.07 -17.91
C SER A 236 -11.42 32.06 -19.43
N PHE A 237 -10.23 31.62 -19.83
CA PHE A 237 -9.79 31.54 -21.22
C PHE A 237 -10.71 30.70 -22.14
N ALA A 238 -11.59 29.88 -21.57
CA ALA A 238 -12.57 29.09 -22.31
C ALA A 238 -13.72 29.92 -22.91
N GLU A 239 -14.07 31.09 -22.34
CA GLU A 239 -15.15 31.95 -22.86
C GLU A 239 -14.67 32.85 -24.03
N LYS A 240 -13.36 33.06 -24.17
CA LYS A 240 -12.77 33.75 -25.34
C LYS A 240 -12.83 32.94 -26.63
N LEU A 241 -13.08 31.63 -26.56
CA LEU A 241 -13.07 30.74 -27.73
C LEU A 241 -14.45 30.49 -28.36
N ILE A 242 -15.54 31.05 -27.80
CA ILE A 242 -16.90 30.89 -28.35
C ILE A 242 -17.37 32.11 -29.17
N ASN A 243 -16.66 33.25 -29.09
CA ASN A 243 -16.98 34.46 -29.87
C ASN A 243 -16.07 34.72 -31.09
N LEU A 244 -15.28 33.72 -31.49
CA LEU A 244 -14.61 33.70 -32.80
C LEU A 244 -15.05 32.41 -33.52
N ILE A 245 -16.06 32.55 -34.38
CA ILE A 245 -16.34 31.79 -35.60
C ILE A 245 -15.58 30.46 -35.77
#